data_AF-A0A5A8A3T8-F1
#
_entry.id   AF-A0A5A8A3T8-F1
#
_cell.length_a   1.000
_cell.length_b   1.000
_cell.length_c   1.000
_cell.angle_alpha   90.00
_cell.angle_beta   90.00
_cell.angle_gamma   90.00
#
_symmetry.space_group_name_H-M   'P 1'
#
loop_
_entity.id
_entity.type
_entity.pdbx_description
1 polymer ?
#
loop_
_entity_poly.entity_id
_entity_poly.type
_entity_poly.pdbx_seq_one_letter_code
_entity_poly.pdbx_strand_id
1 'polypeptide(L)'
;MSEPRMPHPGRTSAERRALDRIGCGEPPSCSMKTLRNLLEAGLIVDVGTETRRDALGSYRVPSYAMPLAVHYQWCSAVAFTDAEMAEFEAELDALSASAAGAPV
;
A
#
# COMPACT_ATOMS: atom_id res chain seq x y z
N MET A 1 -22.47 8.33 -11.78
CA MET A 1 -21.68 9.38 -11.10
C MET A 1 -20.64 8.65 -10.28
N SER A 2 -19.37 8.65 -10.69
CA SER A 2 -18.32 8.00 -9.90
C SER A 2 -18.14 8.78 -8.60
N GLU A 3 -18.27 8.12 -7.45
CA GLU A 3 -18.01 8.75 -6.16
C GLU A 3 -16.61 9.38 -6.15
N PRO A 4 -16.46 10.64 -5.70
CA PRO A 4 -15.17 11.29 -5.66
C PRO A 4 -14.28 10.56 -4.63
N ARG A 5 -13.28 9.83 -5.12
CA ARG A 5 -12.25 9.19 -4.28
C ARG A 5 -11.70 10.20 -3.28
N MET A 6 -11.61 9.80 -2.00
CA MET A 6 -10.94 10.62 -1.01
C MET A 6 -9.47 10.81 -1.41
N PRO A 7 -8.90 12.01 -1.18
CA PRO A 7 -7.51 12.25 -1.50
C PRO A 7 -6.61 11.38 -0.63
N HIS A 8 -5.63 10.74 -1.26
CA HIS A 8 -4.60 9.97 -0.56
C HIS A 8 -3.90 10.84 0.50
N PRO A 9 -3.67 10.35 1.74
CA PRO A 9 -3.11 11.14 2.84
C PRO A 9 -1.71 11.73 2.57
N GLY A 10 -0.84 10.97 1.90
CA GLY A 10 0.48 11.44 1.44
C GLY A 10 0.41 12.60 0.44
N ARG A 11 1.17 13.67 0.69
CA ARG A 11 1.18 14.89 -0.14
C ARG A 11 2.13 14.78 -1.32
N THR A 12 3.27 14.11 -1.13
CA THR A 12 4.27 13.87 -2.18
C THR A 12 4.23 12.43 -2.69
N SER A 13 4.77 12.17 -3.89
CA SER A 13 4.87 10.81 -4.44
C SER A 13 5.68 9.86 -3.55
N ALA A 14 6.73 10.37 -2.89
CA ALA A 14 7.54 9.60 -1.95
C ALA A 14 6.76 9.22 -0.69
N GLU A 15 5.96 10.15 -0.15
CA GLU A 15 5.08 9.88 0.99
C GLU A 15 3.98 8.89 0.65
N ARG A 16 3.39 8.99 -0.56
CA ARG A 16 2.36 8.04 -1.03
C ARG A 16 2.90 6.62 -1.06
N ARG A 17 4.03 6.42 -1.75
CA ARG A 17 4.69 5.10 -1.82
C ARG A 17 5.09 4.56 -0.45
N ALA A 18 5.52 5.41 0.48
CA ALA A 18 5.85 4.99 1.83
C ALA A 18 4.59 4.50 2.59
N LEU A 19 3.47 5.22 2.47
CA LEU A 19 2.20 4.86 3.08
C LEU A 19 1.58 3.61 2.44
N ASP A 20 1.72 3.42 1.13
CA ASP A 20 1.28 2.20 0.46
C ASP A 20 1.97 0.96 1.03
N ARG A 21 3.29 1.04 1.25
CA ARG A 21 4.04 -0.06 1.85
C ARG A 21 3.65 -0.30 3.30
N ILE A 22 3.60 0.76 4.12
CA ILE A 22 3.22 0.66 5.52
C ILE A 22 1.78 0.13 5.67
N GLY A 23 0.87 0.53 4.77
CA GLY A 23 -0.52 0.07 4.74
C GLY A 23 -0.66 -1.41 4.45
N CYS A 24 0.25 -1.96 3.65
CA CYS A 24 0.38 -3.39 3.39
C CYS A 24 1.20 -4.14 4.47
N GLY A 25 1.62 -3.47 5.56
CA GLY A 25 2.45 -4.07 6.60
C GLY A 25 3.92 -4.30 6.20
N GLU A 26 4.37 -3.63 5.14
CA GLU A 26 5.75 -3.69 4.68
C GLU A 26 6.62 -2.57 5.27
N PRO A 27 7.95 -2.81 5.41
CA PRO A 27 8.86 -1.77 5.85
C PRO A 27 8.92 -0.62 4.81
N PRO A 28 8.94 0.65 5.26
CA PRO A 28 8.96 1.78 4.35
C PRO A 28 10.30 1.86 3.61
N SER A 29 10.28 1.84 2.28
CA SER A 29 11.44 2.13 1.45
C SER A 29 11.47 3.61 1.07
N CYS A 30 11.74 4.47 2.04
CA CYS A 30 11.83 5.91 1.81
C CYS A 30 13.04 6.53 2.51
N SER A 31 13.34 7.77 2.16
CA SER A 31 14.40 8.53 2.82
C SER A 31 14.03 8.83 4.28
N MET A 32 15.03 8.95 5.16
CA MET A 32 14.81 9.35 6.55
C MET A 32 14.08 10.71 6.68
N LYS A 33 14.27 11.62 5.72
CA LYS A 33 13.55 12.89 5.67
C LYS A 33 12.05 12.67 5.45
N THR A 34 11.69 11.82 4.50
CA THR A 34 10.29 11.45 4.22
C THR A 34 9.65 10.82 5.45
N LEU A 35 10.34 9.88 6.08
CA LEU A 35 9.86 9.19 7.27
C LEU A 35 9.61 10.16 8.43
N ARG A 36 10.53 11.11 8.66
CA ARG A 36 10.35 12.16 9.67
C ARG A 36 9.14 13.03 9.39
N ASN A 37 8.96 13.47 8.14
CA ASN A 37 7.80 14.27 7.75
C ASN A 37 6.49 13.52 8.01
N LEU A 38 6.44 12.21 7.74
CA LEU A 38 5.25 11.37 7.99
C LEU A 38 4.93 11.26 9.49
N LEU A 39 5.96 11.09 10.33
CA LEU A 39 5.84 11.06 11.80
C LEU A 39 5.38 12.42 12.35
N GLU A 40 6.01 13.51 11.91
CA GLU A 40 5.66 14.88 12.33
C GLU A 40 4.23 15.26 11.90
N ALA A 41 3.80 14.79 10.73
CA ALA A 41 2.44 14.98 10.24
C ALA A 41 1.40 14.07 10.92
N GLY A 42 1.81 13.15 11.79
CA GLY A 42 0.92 12.19 12.45
C GLY A 42 0.29 11.18 11.50
N LEU A 43 0.87 10.98 10.31
CA LEU A 43 0.37 10.02 9.32
C LEU A 43 0.78 8.59 9.66
N ILE A 44 1.88 8.43 10.40
CA ILE A 44 2.36 7.15 10.91
C ILE A 44 2.82 7.33 12.36
N VAL A 45 2.92 6.21 13.07
CA VAL A 45 3.47 6.12 14.44
C VAL A 45 4.56 5.07 14.48
N ASP A 46 5.57 5.32 15.32
CA ASP A 46 6.61 4.33 15.65
C ASP A 46 6.02 3.30 16.62
N VAL A 47 6.09 2.02 16.24
CA VAL A 47 5.61 0.88 17.05
C VAL A 47 6.75 0.02 17.58
N GLY A 48 7.99 0.48 17.44
CA GLY A 48 9.20 -0.15 17.93
C GLY A 48 9.97 -0.87 16.83
N THR A 49 10.46 -2.07 17.14
CA THR A 49 11.32 -2.82 16.22
C THR A 49 10.86 -4.27 16.08
N GLU A 50 10.81 -4.75 14.85
CA GLU A 50 10.63 -6.16 14.53
C GLU A 50 11.97 -6.86 14.36
N THR A 51 12.06 -8.09 14.86
CA THR A 51 13.24 -8.94 14.65
C THR A 51 13.01 -9.79 13.39
N ARG A 52 13.85 -9.59 12.37
CA ARG A 52 13.89 -10.42 11.17
C ARG A 52 15.12 -11.31 11.20
N ARG A 53 15.05 -12.43 10.47
CA ARG A 53 16.15 -13.39 10.36
C ARG A 53 16.55 -13.52 8.89
N ASP A 54 17.84 -13.44 8.63
CA ASP A 54 18.46 -13.74 7.34
C ASP A 54 19.51 -14.87 7.50
N ALA A 55 20.24 -15.16 6.42
CA ALA A 55 21.28 -16.18 6.39
C ALA A 55 22.52 -15.84 7.27
N LEU A 56 22.67 -14.59 7.68
CA LEU A 56 23.79 -14.08 8.48
C LEU A 56 23.43 -13.88 9.96
N GLY A 57 22.14 -13.88 10.31
CA GLY A 57 21.68 -13.84 11.70
C GLY A 57 20.30 -13.20 11.87
N SER A 58 19.98 -12.80 13.10
CA SER A 58 18.80 -11.99 13.40
C SER A 58 19.17 -10.52 13.45
N TYR A 59 18.42 -9.67 12.75
CA TYR A 59 18.57 -8.22 12.79
C TYR A 59 17.25 -7.54 13.16
N ARG A 60 17.33 -6.32 13.69
CA ARG A 60 16.16 -5.53 14.09
C ARG A 60 15.86 -4.47 13.03
N VAL A 61 14.62 -4.38 12.61
CA VAL A 61 14.12 -3.33 11.71
C VAL A 61 13.09 -2.48 12.43
N PRO A 62 13.11 -1.16 12.24
CA PRO A 62 12.07 -0.29 12.79
C PRO A 62 10.73 -0.61 12.12
N SER A 63 9.67 -0.65 12.93
CA SER A 63 8.31 -0.93 12.47
C SER A 63 7.43 0.31 12.71
N TYR A 64 6.58 0.59 11.73
CA TYR A 64 5.71 1.77 11.72
C TYR A 64 4.30 1.33 11.39
N ALA A 65 3.31 2.00 11.99
CA ALA A 65 1.90 1.74 11.72
C ALA A 65 1.17 3.04 11.36
N MET A 66 0.13 2.94 10.55
CA MET A 66 -0.80 4.05 10.34
C MET A 66 -1.86 4.07 11.45
N PRO A 67 -2.16 5.25 12.04
CA PRO A 67 -3.34 5.40 12.88
C PRO A 67 -4.61 5.01 12.11
N LEU A 68 -5.61 4.47 12.83
CA LEU A 68 -6.81 3.90 12.21
C LEU A 68 -7.51 4.88 11.23
N ALA A 69 -7.65 6.14 11.62
CA ALA A 69 -8.27 7.17 10.77
C ALA A 69 -7.49 7.40 9.45
N VAL A 70 -6.15 7.39 9.52
CA VAL A 70 -5.27 7.55 8.35
C VAL A 70 -5.35 6.31 7.47
N HIS A 71 -5.39 5.13 8.08
CA HIS A 71 -5.54 3.87 7.35
C HIS A 71 -6.87 3.81 6.60
N TYR A 72 -7.98 4.22 7.20
CA TYR A 72 -9.27 4.30 6.50
C TYR A 72 -9.22 5.27 5.31
N GLN A 73 -8.62 6.45 5.50
CA GLN A 73 -8.45 7.41 4.40
C GLN A 73 -7.58 6.83 3.28
N TRP A 74 -6.48 6.14 3.63
CA TRP A 74 -5.64 5.46 2.66
C TRP A 74 -6.41 4.38 1.91
N CYS A 75 -7.12 3.48 2.60
CA CYS A 75 -7.96 2.44 1.98
C CYS A 75 -8.97 3.05 0.99
N SER A 76 -9.66 4.12 1.37
CA SER A 76 -10.61 4.79 0.48
C SER A 76 -9.97 5.42 -0.76
N ALA A 77 -8.67 5.72 -0.71
CA ALA A 77 -7.93 6.29 -1.83
C ALA A 77 -7.35 5.21 -2.77
N VAL A 78 -6.95 4.06 -2.24
CA VAL A 78 -6.26 2.99 -3.00
C VAL A 78 -7.13 1.80 -3.38
N ALA A 79 -8.22 1.54 -2.65
CA ALA A 79 -9.10 0.40 -2.94
C ALA A 79 -9.73 0.55 -4.33
N PHE A 80 -9.79 -0.56 -5.07
CA PHE A 80 -10.65 -0.65 -6.24
C PHE A 80 -12.10 -0.41 -5.83
N THR A 81 -12.82 0.37 -6.63
CA THR A 81 -14.27 0.41 -6.53
C THR A 81 -14.86 -0.90 -7.05
N ASP A 82 -16.06 -1.25 -6.60
CA ASP A 82 -16.76 -2.47 -7.06
C ASP A 82 -16.87 -2.53 -8.59
N ALA A 83 -17.06 -1.39 -9.24
CA ALA A 83 -17.11 -1.29 -10.70
C ALA A 83 -15.76 -1.61 -11.37
N GLU A 84 -14.65 -1.07 -10.83
CA GLU A 84 -13.32 -1.34 -11.38
C GLU A 84 -12.86 -2.78 -11.11
N MET A 85 -13.30 -3.38 -9.99
CA MET A 85 -13.05 -4.79 -9.72
C MET A 85 -13.79 -5.68 -10.72
N ALA A 86 -15.06 -5.38 -11.01
CA ALA A 86 -15.85 -6.10 -12.01
C ALA A 86 -15.26 -5.97 -13.43
N GLU A 87 -14.74 -4.80 -13.80
CA GLU A 87 -14.04 -4.61 -15.07
C GLU A 87 -12.75 -5.42 -15.16
N PHE A 88 -11.96 -5.44 -14.08
CA PHE A 88 -10.72 -6.22 -14.01
C PHE A 88 -10.97 -7.74 -14.07
N GLU A 89 -12.00 -8.23 -13.38
CA GLU A 89 -12.43 -9.63 -13.45
C GLU A 89 -12.85 -10.03 -14.87
N ALA A 90 -13.61 -9.17 -15.55
CA ALA A 90 -14.02 -9.41 -16.94
C ALA A 90 -12.82 -9.45 -17.91
N GLU A 91 -11.80 -8.61 -17.69
CA GLU A 91 -10.55 -8.63 -18.48
C GLU A 91 -9.75 -9.93 -18.24
N LEU A 92 -9.65 -10.38 -16.99
CA LEU A 92 -9.03 -11.65 -16.62
C LEU A 92 -9.74 -12.84 -17.26
N ASP A 93 -11.07 -12.87 -17.22
CA ASP A 93 -11.87 -13.93 -17.84
C ASP A 93 -11.69 -13.95 -19.36
N ALA A 94 -11.65 -12.78 -20.00
CA ALA A 94 -11.39 -12.66 -21.44
C ALA A 94 -9.98 -13.16 -21.82
N LEU A 95 -8.96 -12.83 -21.01
CA LEU A 95 -7.59 -13.32 -21.19
C LEU A 95 -7.50 -14.84 -21.01
N SER A 96 -8.14 -15.38 -19.98
CA SER A 96 -8.21 -16.81 -19.70
C SER A 96 -8.88 -17.59 -20.84
N ALA A 97 -9.98 -17.06 -21.37
CA ALA A 97 -10.68 -17.64 -22.52
C ALA A 97 -9.82 -17.62 -23.80
N SER A 98 -9.01 -16.58 -24.01
CA SER A 98 -8.10 -16.48 -25.15
C SER A 98 -6.93 -17.48 -25.08
N ALA A 99 -6.47 -17.81 -23.88
CA ALA A 99 -5.40 -18.78 -23.65
C ALA A 99 -5.85 -20.24 -23.84
N ALA A 100 -7.14 -20.54 -23.62
CA ALA A 100 -7.71 -21.88 -23.80
C ALA A 100 -8.03 -22.24 -25.28
N GLY A 101 -7.82 -21.30 -26.21
CA GLY A 101 -8.27 -21.41 -27.61
C GLY A 101 -7.16 -21.56 -28.65
N ALA A 102 -5.94 -22.01 -28.32
CA ALA A 102 -4.92 -22.30 -29.32
C ALA A 102 -5.13 -23.71 -29.93
N PRO A 103 -5.63 -23.85 -31.18
CA PRO A 103 -5.66 -25.15 -31.84
C PRO A 103 -4.23 -25.54 -32.29
N VAL A 104 -3.85 -26.79 -32.02
CA VAL A 104 -2.69 -27.47 -32.63
C VAL A 104 -3.09 -27.97 -34.02
#